data_AF-A0AAV9ST55-F1
#
_entry.id   AF-A0AAV9ST55-F1
#
_cell.length_a   1.000
_cell.length_b   1.000
_cell.length_c   1.000
_cell.angle_alpha   90.00
_cell.angle_beta   90.00
_cell.angle_gamma   90.00
#
_symmetry.space_group_name_H-M   'P 1'
#
loop_
_entity.id
_entity.type
_entity.pdbx_description
1 polymer ?
#
loop_
_entity_poly.entity_id
_entity_poly.type
_entity_poly.pdbx_seq_one_letter_code
_entity_poly.pdbx_strand_id
1 'polypeptide(L)' 'MGSSALGKAASLDALLTECIHAFDDNGALHANLLPRTLLLMHRWYITSSELARKLLMIYPIWQKNYS' A
#
# COMPACT_ATOMS: atom_id res chain seq x y z
N MET A 1 0.94 20.63 -7.95
CA MET A 1 2.04 20.08 -7.13
C MET A 1 1.39 19.23 -6.05
N GLY A 2 1.49 17.91 -6.16
CA GLY A 2 0.81 16.96 -5.27
C GLY A 2 1.43 17.02 -3.88
N SER A 3 0.68 17.54 -2.91
CA SER A 3 1.03 17.40 -1.50
C SER A 3 0.82 15.93 -1.15
N SER A 4 1.91 15.17 -0.99
CA SER A 4 1.84 13.83 -0.41
C SER A 4 1.21 14.00 0.97
N ALA A 5 0.03 13.41 1.22
CA ALA A 5 -0.59 13.39 2.55
C ALA A 5 0.36 12.78 3.60
N LEU A 6 1.33 12.01 3.13
CA LEU A 6 2.43 11.43 3.87
C LEU A 6 3.51 12.49 4.17
N GLY A 7 3.75 12.78 5.45
CA GLY A 7 4.83 13.65 5.90
C GLY A 7 6.23 13.11 5.56
N LYS A 8 7.30 13.72 6.10
CA LYS A 8 8.70 13.32 5.81
C LYS A 8 9.04 11.86 6.16
N ALA A 9 8.25 11.23 7.01
CA ALA A 9 8.32 9.81 7.34
C ALA A 9 6.90 9.30 7.62
N ALA A 10 6.66 8.01 7.37
CA ALA A 10 5.44 7.32 7.80
C ALA A 10 5.71 5.85 8.07
N SER A 11 4.79 5.22 8.79
CA SER A 11 4.79 3.78 8.97
C SER A 11 4.50 3.07 7.64
N LEU A 12 4.98 1.84 7.52
CA LEU A 12 4.69 1.00 6.37
C LEU A 12 3.18 0.79 6.18
N ASP A 13 2.42 0.65 7.27
CA ASP A 13 0.97 0.45 7.18
C ASP A 13 0.26 1.69 6.61
N ALA A 14 0.67 2.90 7.01
CA ALA A 14 0.14 4.14 6.42
C ALA A 14 0.50 4.26 4.93
N LEU A 15 1.74 3.91 4.56
CA LEU A 15 2.19 3.86 3.18
C LEU A 15 1.36 2.87 2.34
N LEU A 16 1.03 1.70 2.88
CA LEU A 16 0.23 0.68 2.20
C LEU A 16 -1.21 1.17 1.99
N THR A 17 -1.82 1.78 3.00
CA THR A 17 -3.16 2.37 2.87
C THR A 17 -3.20 3.44 1.78
N GLU A 18 -2.23 4.36 1.77
CA GLU A 18 -2.13 5.39 0.73
C GLU A 18 -1.82 4.79 -0.65
N CYS A 19 -1.06 3.69 -0.73
CA CYS A 19 -0.86 2.96 -1.98
C CYS A 19 -2.17 2.37 -2.52
N ILE A 20 -3.01 1.83 -1.64
CA ILE A 20 -4.30 1.25 -2.03
C ILE A 20 -5.25 2.35 -2.49
N HIS A 21 -5.32 3.46 -1.75
CA HIS A 21 -6.13 4.64 -2.12
C HIS A 21 -5.65 5.37 -3.39
N ALA A 22 -4.44 5.06 -3.88
CA ALA A 22 -3.96 5.60 -5.15
C ALA A 22 -4.69 5.01 -6.37
N PHE A 23 -5.34 3.86 -6.22
CA PHE A 23 -6.17 3.23 -7.23
C PHE A 23 -7.63 3.66 -7.04
N ASP A 24 -8.31 4.05 -8.11
CA ASP A 24 -9.74 4.31 -8.07
C ASP A 24 -10.57 3.01 -8.10
N ASP A 25 -11.90 3.13 -7.97
CA ASP A 25 -12.82 1.99 -7.98
C ASP A 25 -12.81 1.21 -9.31
N ASN A 26 -12.32 1.81 -10.39
CA ASN A 26 -12.17 1.16 -11.70
C ASN A 26 -10.76 0.52 -11.87
N GLY A 27 -9.90 0.65 -10.86
CA GLY A 27 -8.52 0.18 -10.87
C GLY A 27 -7.54 1.09 -11.61
N ALA A 28 -7.92 2.31 -11.98
CA ALA A 28 -7.03 3.26 -12.62
C ALA A 28 -6.11 3.94 -11.60
N LEU A 29 -4.81 4.02 -11.93
CA LEU A 29 -3.80 4.68 -11.13
C LEU A 29 -3.58 6.11 -11.64
N HIS A 30 -4.05 7.11 -10.90
CA HIS A 30 -3.97 8.52 -11.30
C HIS A 30 -2.61 9.11 -10.95
N ALA A 31 -1.69 9.21 -11.92
CA ALA A 31 -0.38 9.91 -11.86
C ALA A 31 0.44 9.74 -10.56
N ASN A 32 0.15 8.73 -9.75
CA ASN A 32 0.70 8.55 -8.42
C ASN A 32 1.89 7.60 -8.50
N LEU A 33 3.06 8.10 -8.14
CA LEU A 33 4.30 7.33 -8.14
C LEU A 33 4.46 6.45 -6.90
N LEU A 34 3.59 6.61 -5.89
CA LEU A 34 3.71 5.92 -4.61
C LEU A 34 3.62 4.38 -4.75
N PRO A 35 2.62 3.79 -5.42
CA PRO A 35 2.57 2.33 -5.56
C PRO A 35 3.80 1.77 -6.26
N ARG A 36 4.28 2.46 -7.31
CA ARG A 36 5.50 2.08 -8.02
C ARG A 36 6.74 2.16 -7.11
N THR A 37 6.88 3.24 -6.36
CA THR A 37 8.03 3.47 -5.48
C THR A 37 8.04 2.46 -4.33
N LEU A 38 6.89 2.22 -3.69
CA LEU A 38 6.76 1.25 -2.62
C LEU A 38 7.07 -0.17 -3.12
N LEU A 39 6.48 -0.60 -4.24
CA LEU A 39 6.75 -1.92 -4.80
C LEU A 39 8.20 -2.10 -5.26
N LEU A 40 8.88 -1.03 -5.69
CA LEU A 40 10.30 -1.09 -6.05
C LEU A 40 11.21 -1.13 -4.81
N MET A 41 10.90 -0.35 -3.78
CA MET A 41 11.77 -0.14 -2.62
C MET A 41 11.43 -1.01 -1.41
N HIS A 42 10.33 -1.76 -1.42
CA HIS A 42 9.86 -2.51 -0.24
C HIS A 42 10.93 -3.41 0.39
N ARG A 43 11.83 -3.99 -0.42
CA ARG A 43 12.92 -4.86 0.04
C ARG A 43 13.93 -4.18 0.98
N TRP A 44 13.95 -2.86 1.03
CA TRP A 44 14.80 -2.11 1.96
C TRP A 44 14.27 -2.13 3.39
N TYR A 45 12.97 -2.42 3.57
CA TYR A 45 12.30 -2.34 4.87
C TYR A 45 11.68 -3.67 5.30
N ILE A 46 11.18 -4.46 4.35
CA ILE A 46 10.51 -5.75 4.61
C ILE A 46 10.72 -6.74 3.47
N THR A 47 10.53 -8.03 3.74
CA THR A 47 10.55 -9.06 2.68
C THR A 47 9.28 -9.02 1.83
N SER A 48 9.37 -9.52 0.59
CA SER A 48 8.20 -9.60 -0.30
C SER A 48 7.09 -10.50 0.25
N SER A 49 7.43 -11.55 1.01
CA SER A 49 6.45 -12.45 1.65
C SER A 49 5.71 -11.76 2.80
N GLU A 50 6.38 -10.92 3.59
CA GLU A 50 5.74 -10.11 4.62
C GLU A 50 4.85 -9.02 4.02
N LEU A 51 5.28 -8.39 2.93
CA LEU A 51 4.47 -7.41 2.18
C LEU A 51 3.17 -8.05 1.70
N ALA A 52 3.29 -9.21 1.04
CA ALA A 52 2.14 -9.96 0.56
C ALA A 52 1.21 -10.36 1.71
N ARG A 53 1.76 -10.82 2.85
CA ARG A 53 0.97 -11.15 4.04
C ARG A 53 0.21 -9.93 4.58
N LYS A 54 0.83 -8.75 4.63
CA LYS A 54 0.16 -7.51 5.06
C LYS A 54 -1.00 -7.13 4.13
N LEU A 55 -0.77 -7.18 2.82
CA LEU A 55 -1.83 -6.95 1.81
C LEU A 55 -2.97 -7.96 1.97
N LEU A 56 -2.63 -9.22 2.24
CA LEU A 56 -3.59 -10.29 2.46
C LEU A 56 -4.45 -10.05 3.70
N MET A 57 -3.88 -9.55 4.79
CA MET A 57 -4.60 -9.19 6.02
C MET A 57 -5.56 -8.00 5.83
N ILE A 58 -5.23 -7.05 4.93
CA ILE A 58 -6.10 -5.91 4.59
C ILE A 58 -7.29 -6.36 3.74
N TYR A 59 -7.11 -7.41 2.93
CA TYR A 59 -8.12 -7.82 1.97
C TYR A 59 -9.38 -8.38 2.67
N PRO A 60 -10.60 -7.90 2.36
CA PRO A 60 -11.82 -8.24 3.11
C PRO A 60 -12.15 -9.73 3.18
N ILE A 61 -11.70 -10.51 2.18
CA ILE A 61 -11.93 -11.96 2.16
C ILE A 61 -11.20 -12.66 3.32
N TRP A 62 -10.06 -12.14 3.78
CA TRP A 62 -9.37 -12.70 4.94
C TRP A 62 -10.08 -12.42 6.25
N GLN A 63 -10.72 -11.25 6.40
CA GLN A 63 -11.46 -10.91 7.62
C GLN A 63 -12.69 -11.81 7.82
N LYS A 64 -13.37 -12.21 6.74
CA LYS A 64 -14.53 -13.13 6.80
C LYS A 64 -14.19 -14.56 7.20
N ASN A 65 -12.96 -15.03 6.92
CA ASN A 65 -12.57 -16.42 7.21
C ASN A 65 -12.07 -16.65 8.64
N TYR A 66 -11.92 -15.57 9.43
CA TYR A 66 -11.44 -15.58 10.81
C TYR A 66 -12.48 -15.06 11.83
N SER A 67 -13.73 -14.84 11.41
CA SER A 67 -14.85 -14.43 12.28
C SER A 67 -15.83 -15.56 12.52
#